data_AF-A0A3D3HXU9-F1
#
_entry.id   AF-A0A3D3HXU9-F1
#
_cell.length_a   1.000
_cell.length_b   1.000
_cell.length_c   1.000
_cell.angle_alpha   90.00
_cell.angle_beta   90.00
_cell.angle_gamma   90.00
#
_symmetry.space_group_name_H-M   'P 1'
#
loop_
_entity.id
_entity.type
_entity.pdbx_description
1 polymer ?
#
loop_
_entity_poly.entity_id
_entity_poly.type
_entity_poly.pdbx_seq_one_letter_code
_entity_poly.pdbx_strand_id
1 'polypeptide(L)'
;MNKLYLSPSVFSRGVKLVPMRDGYGTGVVKAGKKNRNVVVLCADLTESTRSLVFRNSFPERFFEIGVAEQNMAGISAGLALAGKIPFIVSYAVFSPGRNWDQIRVSICYSKANVKIIGAHAGISVGPDGATHQA
;
A
#
# COMPACT_ATOMS: atom_id res chain seq x y z
N MET A 1 -24.70 14.90 -2.60
CA MET A 1 -23.41 15.36 -2.04
C MET A 1 -22.74 14.18 -1.36
N ASN A 2 -21.50 13.84 -1.74
CA ASN A 2 -20.76 12.73 -1.13
C ASN A 2 -20.45 13.06 0.34
N LYS A 3 -20.79 12.14 1.24
CA LYS A 3 -20.44 12.22 2.67
C LYS A 3 -18.91 12.22 2.80
N LEU A 4 -18.33 13.33 3.26
CA LEU A 4 -16.90 13.42 3.55
C LEU A 4 -16.58 12.56 4.79
N TYR A 5 -15.52 11.76 4.73
CA TYR A 5 -15.06 10.90 5.84
C TYR A 5 -14.08 11.64 6.76
N LEU A 6 -14.38 12.89 7.11
CA LEU A 6 -13.55 13.70 8.00
C LEU A 6 -13.93 13.45 9.45
N SER A 7 -12.96 13.59 10.35
CA SER A 7 -13.26 13.64 11.78
C SER A 7 -14.21 14.82 12.04
N PRO A 8 -15.28 14.66 12.84
CA PRO A 8 -16.11 15.78 13.29
C PRO A 8 -15.29 16.86 14.02
N SER A 9 -14.15 16.47 14.57
CA SER A 9 -13.26 17.31 15.35
C SER A 9 -12.03 17.80 14.56
N VAL A 10 -12.03 17.74 13.23
CA VAL A 10 -10.86 18.03 12.37
C VAL A 10 -10.25 19.43 12.60
N PHE A 11 -11.07 20.41 12.99
CA PHE A 11 -10.61 21.77 13.31
C PHE A 11 -10.39 22.02 14.81
N SER A 12 -10.53 20.99 15.66
CA SER A 12 -10.32 21.10 17.10
C SER A 12 -8.87 20.78 17.49
N ARG A 13 -8.38 21.40 18.57
CA ARG A 13 -7.06 21.08 19.15
C ARG A 13 -6.98 19.68 19.77
N GLY A 14 -8.13 19.04 20.03
CA GLY A 14 -8.23 17.69 20.61
C GLY A 14 -8.45 16.59 19.58
N VAL A 15 -8.12 16.81 18.30
CA VAL A 15 -8.28 15.78 17.27
C VAL A 15 -7.39 14.58 17.58
N LYS A 16 -7.98 13.38 17.58
CA LYS A 16 -7.24 12.14 17.78
C LYS A 16 -6.25 11.96 16.63
N LEU A 17 -4.96 11.93 16.96
CA LEU A 17 -3.89 11.65 16.00
C LEU A 17 -3.68 10.14 15.90
N VAL A 18 -3.76 9.60 14.69
CA VAL A 18 -3.43 8.21 14.38
C VAL A 18 -2.51 8.18 13.16
N PRO A 19 -1.53 7.27 13.11
CA PRO A 19 -0.66 7.13 11.94
C PRO A 19 -1.46 6.83 10.67
N MET A 20 -1.11 7.46 9.56
CA MET A 20 -1.79 7.22 8.27
C MET A 20 -1.72 5.75 7.82
N ARG A 21 -0.62 5.06 8.14
CA ARG A 21 -0.45 3.62 7.89
C ARG A 21 -1.53 2.76 8.57
N ASP A 22 -2.04 3.16 9.73
CA ASP A 22 -3.13 2.44 10.41
C ASP A 22 -4.45 2.62 9.63
N GLY A 23 -4.65 3.81 9.06
CA GLY A 23 -5.72 4.10 8.11
C GLY A 23 -5.66 3.21 6.87
N TYR A 24 -4.47 3.02 6.29
CA TYR A 24 -4.27 2.07 5.19
C TYR A 24 -4.61 0.64 5.59
N GLY A 25 -4.02 0.11 6.68
CA GLY A 25 -4.23 -1.27 7.12
C GLY A 25 -5.71 -1.59 7.35
N THR A 26 -6.44 -0.69 8.02
CA THR A 26 -7.89 -0.85 8.22
C THR A 26 -8.69 -0.66 6.92
N GLY A 27 -8.28 0.29 6.08
CA GLY A 27 -8.91 0.59 4.79
C GLY A 27 -8.82 -0.57 3.79
N VAL A 28 -7.66 -1.19 3.66
CA VAL A 28 -7.44 -2.31 2.73
C VAL A 28 -8.20 -3.56 3.17
N VAL A 29 -8.34 -3.81 4.48
CA VAL A 29 -9.23 -4.86 5.00
C VAL A 29 -10.69 -4.58 4.65
N LYS A 30 -11.15 -3.33 4.80
CA LYS A 30 -12.52 -2.95 4.39
C LYS A 30 -12.73 -3.16 2.89
N ALA A 31 -11.75 -2.81 2.06
CA ALA A 31 -11.79 -3.08 0.62
C ALA A 31 -11.84 -4.59 0.33
N GLY A 32 -11.01 -5.38 1.01
CA GLY A 32 -10.98 -6.84 0.92
C GLY A 32 -12.30 -7.50 1.32
N LYS A 33 -13.00 -6.98 2.34
CA LYS A 33 -14.34 -7.44 2.74
C LYS A 33 -15.40 -7.18 1.68
N LYS A 34 -15.31 -6.04 0.99
CA LYS A 34 -16.28 -5.63 -0.05
C LYS A 34 -16.04 -6.31 -1.39
N ASN A 35 -14.81 -6.69 -1.69
CA ASN A 35 -14.46 -7.25 -2.99
C ASN A 35 -13.42 -8.38 -2.86
N ARG A 36 -13.80 -9.59 -3.31
CA ARG A 36 -12.94 -10.78 -3.29
C ARG A 36 -11.72 -10.70 -4.21
N ASN A 37 -11.76 -9.81 -5.21
CA ASN A 37 -10.67 -9.61 -6.16
C ASN A 37 -9.56 -8.71 -5.63
N VAL A 38 -9.78 -8.03 -4.48
CA VAL A 38 -8.71 -7.27 -3.80
C VAL A 38 -7.69 -8.25 -3.25
N VAL A 39 -6.43 -8.00 -3.56
CA VAL A 39 -5.26 -8.73 -3.06
C VAL A 39 -4.21 -7.72 -2.59
N VAL A 40 -3.36 -8.13 -1.65
CA VAL A 40 -2.27 -7.28 -1.12
C VAL A 40 -0.94 -7.96 -1.36
N LEU A 41 0.03 -7.22 -1.88
CA LEU A 41 1.40 -7.67 -2.05
C LEU A 41 2.31 -6.76 -1.22
N CYS A 42 3.21 -7.35 -0.43
CA CYS A 42 4.20 -6.61 0.34
C CYS A 42 5.61 -7.08 0.03
N ALA A 43 6.59 -6.20 0.25
CA ALA A 43 8.01 -6.48 0.05
C ALA A 43 8.76 -6.51 1.41
N ASP A 44 8.50 -7.53 2.22
CA ASP A 44 9.09 -7.79 3.54
C ASP A 44 8.91 -6.67 4.60
N LEU A 45 7.87 -5.85 4.44
CA LEU A 45 7.59 -4.71 5.33
C LEU A 45 6.17 -4.83 5.94
N THR A 46 5.68 -6.06 6.07
CA THR A 46 4.29 -6.39 6.39
C THR A 46 3.80 -5.75 7.69
N GLU A 47 4.60 -5.79 8.75
CA GLU A 47 4.23 -5.20 10.04
C GLU A 47 4.31 -3.66 10.01
N SER A 48 5.40 -3.13 9.45
CA SER A 48 5.65 -1.69 9.40
C SER A 48 4.63 -0.94 8.54
N THR A 49 4.15 -1.58 7.46
CA THR A 49 3.14 -1.04 6.54
C THR A 49 1.71 -1.24 7.04
N ARG A 50 1.50 -1.93 8.17
CA ARG A 50 0.19 -2.35 8.68
C ARG A 50 -0.58 -3.29 7.74
N SER A 51 0.12 -4.01 6.88
CA SER A 51 -0.47 -5.02 5.99
C SER A 51 -0.77 -6.34 6.71
N LEU A 52 -0.16 -6.54 7.89
CA LEU A 52 -0.38 -7.71 8.75
C LEU A 52 -1.87 -7.98 9.03
N VAL A 53 -2.68 -6.93 9.22
CA VAL A 53 -4.12 -7.11 9.47
C VAL A 53 -4.86 -7.68 8.26
N PHE A 54 -4.42 -7.36 7.03
CA PHE A 54 -4.97 -7.96 5.82
C PHE A 54 -4.52 -9.41 5.68
N ARG A 55 -3.24 -9.70 5.90
CA ARG A 55 -2.69 -11.07 5.92
C ARG A 55 -3.47 -11.97 6.86
N ASN A 56 -3.71 -11.52 8.09
CA ASN A 56 -4.42 -12.33 9.08
C ASN A 56 -5.92 -12.50 8.73
N SER A 57 -6.52 -11.52 8.06
CA SER A 57 -7.94 -11.59 7.67
C SER A 57 -8.18 -12.42 6.40
N PHE A 58 -7.23 -12.40 5.45
CA PHE A 58 -7.34 -12.98 4.12
C PHE A 58 -6.00 -13.59 3.67
N PRO A 59 -5.51 -14.64 4.35
CA PRO A 59 -4.17 -15.20 4.08
C PRO A 59 -4.01 -15.61 2.61
N GLU A 60 -5.02 -16.24 2.01
CA GLU A 60 -5.04 -16.65 0.59
C GLU A 60 -5.03 -15.50 -0.43
N ARG A 61 -5.13 -14.24 0.02
CA ARG A 61 -5.12 -13.03 -0.82
C ARG A 61 -4.00 -12.06 -0.48
N PHE A 62 -3.10 -12.49 0.39
CA PHE A 62 -1.90 -11.76 0.77
C PHE A 62 -0.68 -12.47 0.20
N PHE A 63 0.19 -11.74 -0.49
CA PHE A 63 1.41 -12.28 -1.08
C PHE A 63 2.62 -11.54 -0.51
N GLU A 64 3.49 -12.27 0.18
CA GLU A 64 4.81 -11.79 0.57
C GLU A 64 5.77 -12.03 -0.60
N ILE A 65 6.39 -10.96 -1.09
CA ILE A 65 7.27 -10.97 -2.27
C ILE A 65 8.75 -10.88 -1.86
N GLY A 66 9.04 -10.69 -0.56
CA GLY A 66 10.39 -10.44 -0.07
C GLY A 66 10.92 -9.08 -0.52
N VAL A 67 12.22 -8.84 -0.38
CA VAL A 67 12.88 -7.55 -0.69
C VAL A 67 13.06 -7.35 -2.21
N ALA A 68 11.97 -7.44 -2.97
CA ALA A 68 11.93 -7.48 -4.43
C ALA A 68 10.79 -6.62 -5.01
N GLU A 69 10.85 -5.30 -4.79
CA GLU A 69 9.83 -4.34 -5.25
C GLU A 69 9.64 -4.34 -6.77
N GLN A 70 10.71 -4.61 -7.55
CA GLN A 70 10.62 -4.74 -9.01
C GLN A 70 9.71 -5.90 -9.41
N ASN A 71 9.93 -7.07 -8.80
CA ASN A 71 9.11 -8.25 -9.03
C ASN A 71 7.68 -8.02 -8.55
N MET A 72 7.50 -7.39 -7.39
CA MET A 72 6.17 -7.04 -6.86
C MET A 72 5.36 -6.20 -7.85
N ALA A 73 5.97 -5.19 -8.48
CA ALA A 73 5.31 -4.39 -9.51
C ALA A 73 4.93 -5.23 -10.74
N GLY A 74 5.83 -6.07 -11.25
CA GLY A 74 5.55 -6.97 -12.38
C GLY A 74 4.43 -7.98 -12.10
N ILE A 75 4.48 -8.66 -10.95
CA ILE A 75 3.43 -9.60 -10.50
C ILE A 75 2.08 -8.86 -10.40
N SER A 76 2.08 -7.65 -9.84
CA SER A 76 0.85 -6.87 -9.69
C SER A 76 0.23 -6.47 -11.03
N ALA A 77 1.04 -6.15 -12.04
CA ALA A 77 0.54 -5.89 -13.38
C ALA A 77 -0.18 -7.13 -13.94
N GLY A 78 0.45 -8.30 -13.84
CA GLY A 78 -0.16 -9.58 -14.26
C GLY A 78 -1.46 -9.91 -13.51
N LEU A 79 -1.46 -9.76 -12.18
CA LEU A 79 -2.66 -9.98 -11.36
C LEU A 79 -3.80 -9.03 -11.74
N ALA A 80 -3.49 -7.76 -11.99
CA ALA A 80 -4.48 -6.78 -12.42
C ALA A 80 -5.09 -7.14 -13.78
N LEU A 81 -4.27 -7.58 -14.74
CA LEU A 81 -4.73 -8.06 -16.06
C LEU A 81 -5.56 -9.35 -15.94
N ALA A 82 -5.30 -10.18 -14.94
CA ALA A 82 -6.10 -11.36 -14.60
C ALA A 82 -7.37 -11.05 -13.78
N GLY A 83 -7.77 -9.77 -13.68
CA GLY A 83 -9.02 -9.35 -13.03
C GLY A 83 -8.94 -9.17 -11.51
N LYS A 84 -7.74 -9.23 -10.92
CA LYS A 84 -7.53 -8.84 -9.50
C LYS A 84 -7.38 -7.33 -9.37
N ILE A 85 -7.44 -6.86 -8.12
CA ILE A 85 -7.21 -5.46 -7.76
C ILE A 85 -6.07 -5.45 -6.74
N PRO A 86 -4.81 -5.50 -7.21
CA PRO A 86 -3.66 -5.55 -6.33
C PRO A 86 -3.37 -4.20 -5.69
N PHE A 87 -3.17 -4.24 -4.37
CA PHE A 87 -2.58 -3.18 -3.57
C PHE A 87 -1.14 -3.60 -3.27
N ILE A 88 -0.16 -2.98 -3.94
CA ILE A 88 1.25 -3.19 -3.64
C ILE A 88 1.72 -2.17 -2.61
N VAL A 89 2.50 -2.62 -1.62
CA VAL A 89 2.93 -1.76 -0.52
C VAL A 89 4.37 -2.04 -0.10
N SER A 90 5.16 -0.97 -0.08
CA SER A 90 6.53 -0.90 0.45
C SER A 90 6.74 0.51 1.04
N TYR A 91 7.95 0.85 1.47
CA TYR A 91 8.27 2.23 1.82
C TYR A 91 8.33 3.08 0.54
N ALA A 92 7.97 4.35 0.66
CA ALA A 92 7.90 5.29 -0.45
C ALA A 92 9.26 5.47 -1.16
N VAL A 93 10.37 5.34 -0.42
CA VAL A 93 11.72 5.42 -1.00
C VAL A 93 12.01 4.20 -1.89
N PHE A 94 11.49 3.02 -1.54
CA PHE A 94 11.72 1.79 -2.29
C PHE A 94 10.69 1.60 -3.41
N SER A 95 9.46 2.02 -3.19
CA SER A 95 8.39 2.03 -4.18
C SER A 95 7.83 3.45 -4.29
N PRO A 96 8.31 4.27 -5.24
CA PRO A 96 8.78 3.79 -6.53
C PRO A 96 10.30 3.71 -6.78
N GLY A 97 11.19 4.07 -5.84
CA GLY A 97 12.62 4.24 -6.16
C GLY A 97 13.32 3.02 -6.77
N ARG A 98 12.99 1.80 -6.34
CA ARG A 98 13.56 0.54 -6.87
C ARG A 98 12.82 0.00 -8.09
N ASN A 99 11.51 0.24 -8.19
CA ASN A 99 10.62 -0.37 -9.19
C ASN A 99 9.97 0.63 -10.15
N TRP A 100 10.58 1.81 -10.30
CA TRP A 100 10.10 2.90 -11.16
C TRP A 100 9.83 2.44 -12.60
N ASP A 101 10.76 1.69 -13.20
CA ASP A 101 10.61 1.23 -14.58
C ASP A 101 9.44 0.24 -14.73
N GLN A 102 9.30 -0.71 -13.80
CA GLN A 102 8.19 -1.67 -13.80
C GLN A 102 6.85 -0.99 -13.58
N ILE A 103 6.78 0.04 -12.73
CA ILE A 103 5.57 0.87 -12.59
C ILE A 103 5.27 1.59 -13.90
N ARG A 104 6.26 2.22 -14.52
CA ARG A 104 6.08 2.99 -15.76
C ARG A 104 5.65 2.10 -16.93
N VAL A 105 6.37 1.01 -17.17
CA VAL A 105 6.19 0.16 -18.35
C VAL A 105 5.10 -0.87 -18.13
N SER A 106 5.16 -1.65 -17.05
CA SER A 106 4.24 -2.77 -16.85
C SER A 106 2.88 -2.34 -16.28
N ILE A 107 2.84 -1.30 -15.45
CA ILE A 107 1.59 -0.84 -14.82
C ILE A 107 0.94 0.28 -15.63
N CYS A 108 1.65 1.40 -15.82
CA CYS A 108 1.06 2.60 -16.42
C CYS A 108 0.78 2.43 -17.92
N TYR A 109 1.75 1.95 -18.70
CA TYR A 109 1.56 1.79 -20.15
C TYR A 109 0.47 0.77 -20.49
N SER A 110 0.40 -0.33 -19.74
CA SER A 110 -0.66 -1.34 -19.88
C SER A 110 -2.01 -0.93 -19.26
N LYS A 111 -2.10 0.26 -18.63
CA LYS A 111 -3.28 0.72 -17.88
C LYS A 111 -3.77 -0.32 -16.86
N ALA A 112 -2.83 -1.05 -16.25
CA ALA A 112 -3.14 -2.10 -15.29
C ALA A 112 -3.73 -1.49 -14.01
N ASN A 113 -4.79 -2.11 -13.50
CA ASN A 113 -5.54 -1.63 -12.34
C ASN A 113 -4.83 -1.90 -10.99
N VAL A 114 -3.63 -1.35 -10.81
CA VAL A 114 -2.82 -1.49 -9.59
C VAL A 114 -2.99 -0.29 -8.66
N LYS A 115 -2.94 -0.53 -7.35
CA LYS A 115 -2.88 0.51 -6.31
C LYS A 115 -1.50 0.46 -5.67
N ILE A 116 -0.78 1.58 -5.71
CA ILE A 116 0.60 1.69 -5.23
C ILE A 116 0.59 2.48 -3.94
N ILE A 117 1.12 1.91 -2.85
CA ILE A 117 1.11 2.51 -1.52
C ILE A 117 2.55 2.64 -1.03
N GLY A 118 3.00 3.88 -0.91
CA GLY A 118 4.28 4.22 -0.28
C GLY A 118 4.08 4.58 1.18
N ALA A 119 4.57 3.74 2.10
CA ALA A 119 4.62 4.05 3.53
C ALA A 119 5.87 4.89 3.87
N HIS A 120 5.90 5.52 5.04
CA HIS A 120 7.09 6.25 5.54
C HIS A 120 7.60 7.35 4.57
N ALA A 121 6.69 8.09 3.94
CA ALA A 121 7.05 9.22 3.10
C ALA A 121 7.60 10.40 3.93
N GLY A 122 8.51 11.17 3.33
CA GLY A 122 9.11 12.35 3.92
C GLY A 122 10.09 12.05 5.07
N ILE A 123 10.42 13.10 5.81
CA ILE A 123 11.42 13.07 6.90
C ILE A 123 10.92 12.38 8.18
N SER A 124 9.62 12.09 8.26
CA SER A 124 8.96 11.62 9.49
C SER A 124 9.33 10.20 9.92
N VAL A 125 10.07 9.47 9.09
CA VAL A 125 10.61 8.14 9.44
C VAL A 125 11.61 8.21 10.60
N GLY A 126 12.27 9.36 10.81
CA GLY A 126 13.13 9.62 11.96
C GLY A 126 14.49 8.91 11.88
N PRO A 127 14.83 8.03 12.84
CA PRO A 127 16.19 7.51 13.02
C PRO A 127 16.72 6.65 11.86
N ASP A 128 15.86 6.10 11.00
CA ASP A 128 16.28 5.31 9.83
C ASP A 128 17.09 6.16 8.81
N GLY A 129 16.99 7.49 8.89
CA GLY A 129 17.87 8.42 8.21
C GLY A 129 17.63 8.55 6.70
N ALA A 130 18.59 9.19 6.02
CA ALA A 130 18.45 9.64 4.64
C ALA A 130 18.13 8.52 3.63
N THR A 131 18.52 7.28 3.92
CA THR A 131 18.25 6.13 3.03
C THR A 131 16.78 5.69 3.06
N HIS A 132 16.01 6.11 4.07
CA HIS A 132 14.61 5.74 4.27
C HIS A 132 13.63 6.92 4.10
N GLN A 133 14.15 8.13 3.88
CA GLN A 133 13.37 9.34 3.69
C GLN A 133 13.10 9.55 2.19
N ALA A 134 11.82 9.53 1.82
CA ALA A 134 11.35 9.67 0.43
C ALA A 134 10.80 11.07 0.14
#